data_AF-A0A2G2P934-F1
#
_entry.id   AF-A0A2G2P934-F1
#
_cell.length_a   1.000
_cell.length_b   1.000
_cell.length_c   1.000
_cell.angle_alpha   90.00
_cell.angle_beta   90.00
_cell.angle_gamma   90.00
#
_symmetry.space_group_name_H-M   'P 1'
#
loop_
_entity.id
_entity.type
_entity.pdbx_description
1 polymer ?
#
loop_
_entity_poly.entity_id
_entity_poly.type
_entity_poly.pdbx_seq_one_letter_code
_entity_poly.pdbx_strand_id
1 'polypeptide(L)'
;MATYKKAKLLHIFTSADYTNKETQEVTLGKVKLQLLEIVTLRNGEIKNELMDISIPKEKLSLYKDKIGTTVQVEVGVIGKCSYYGI
;
A
#
# COMPACT_ATOMS: atom_id res chain seq x y z
N MET A 1 -13.50 3.68 -14.72
CA MET A 1 -13.39 4.74 -13.69
C MET A 1 -12.15 4.47 -12.85
N ALA A 2 -11.26 5.45 -12.71
CA ALA A 2 -10.10 5.33 -11.84
C ALA A 2 -10.56 5.34 -10.37
N THR A 3 -10.03 4.42 -9.55
CA THR A 3 -10.30 4.39 -8.10
C THR A 3 -9.17 5.10 -7.39
N TYR A 4 -9.49 5.88 -6.35
CA TYR A 4 -8.49 6.60 -5.57
C TYR A 4 -8.59 6.21 -4.10
N LYS A 5 -7.45 6.12 -3.43
CA LYS A 5 -7.37 6.00 -1.97
C LYS A 5 -6.68 7.20 -1.36
N LYS A 6 -7.34 7.80 -0.37
CA LYS A 6 -6.88 8.96 0.37
C LYS A 6 -6.56 8.53 1.80
N ALA A 7 -5.30 8.62 2.19
CA ALA A 7 -4.83 8.19 3.50
C ALA A 7 -3.51 8.90 3.86
N LYS A 8 -3.11 8.83 5.14
CA LYS A 8 -1.86 9.44 5.61
C LYS A 8 -0.68 8.58 5.18
N LEU A 9 0.28 9.15 4.44
CA LEU A 9 1.50 8.46 4.08
C LEU A 9 2.43 8.38 5.30
N LEU A 10 2.73 7.18 5.75
CA LEU A 10 3.63 6.96 6.89
C LEU A 10 5.05 6.68 6.43
N HIS A 11 5.20 5.84 5.41
CA HIS A 11 6.51 5.39 4.97
C HIS A 11 6.50 4.96 3.50
N ILE A 12 7.69 4.90 2.90
CA ILE A 12 7.91 4.35 1.56
C ILE A 12 9.06 3.36 1.64
N PHE A 13 8.84 2.14 1.17
CA PHE A 13 9.85 1.08 1.18
C PHE A 13 9.85 0.30 -0.13
N THR A 14 10.91 -0.45 -0.39
CA THR A 14 11.01 -1.37 -1.52
C THR A 14 10.99 -2.79 -0.98
N SER A 15 10.14 -3.67 -1.51
CA SER A 15 10.15 -5.07 -1.13
C SER A 15 11.47 -5.74 -1.56
N ALA A 16 11.85 -6.82 -0.90
CA ALA A 16 13.01 -7.61 -1.32
C ALA A 16 12.81 -8.16 -2.75
N ASP A 17 13.92 -8.32 -3.46
CA ASP A 17 13.94 -9.05 -4.73
C ASP A 17 13.65 -10.53 -4.45
N TYR A 18 12.84 -11.14 -5.31
CA TYR A 18 12.51 -12.55 -5.22
C TYR A 18 13.23 -13.32 -6.32
N THR A 19 14.12 -14.22 -5.93
CA THR A 19 14.76 -15.15 -6.86
C THR A 19 14.01 -16.48 -6.82
N ASN A 20 13.44 -16.89 -7.96
CA ASN A 20 12.89 -18.22 -8.10
C ASN A 20 14.04 -19.24 -8.14
N LYS A 21 14.06 -20.17 -7.19
CA LYS A 21 15.14 -21.17 -7.06
C LYS A 21 15.13 -22.22 -8.17
N GLU A 22 13.99 -22.43 -8.84
CA GLU A 22 13.85 -23.44 -9.89
C GLU A 22 14.18 -22.85 -11.28
N THR A 23 13.79 -21.60 -11.54
CA THR A 23 14.02 -20.95 -12.85
C THR A 23 15.22 -19.99 -12.87
N GLN A 24 15.83 -19.73 -11.71
CA GLN A 24 16.85 -18.68 -11.50
C GLN A 24 16.39 -17.26 -11.86
N GLU A 25 15.11 -17.05 -12.15
CA GLU A 25 14.58 -15.73 -12.50
C GLU A 25 14.50 -14.81 -11.28
N VAL A 26 14.99 -13.59 -11.44
CA VAL A 26 14.95 -12.54 -10.42
C VAL A 26 13.79 -11.59 -10.70
N THR A 27 12.79 -11.60 -9.81
CA THR A 27 11.72 -10.61 -9.79
C THR A 27 12.12 -9.44 -8.90
N LEU A 28 12.29 -8.27 -9.51
CA LEU A 28 12.65 -7.06 -8.78
C LEU A 28 11.54 -6.63 -7.81
N GLY A 29 11.97 -6.21 -6.63
CA GLY A 29 11.13 -5.64 -5.60
C GLY A 29 10.36 -4.41 -6.09
N LYS A 30 9.10 -4.32 -5.67
CA LYS A 30 8.22 -3.19 -5.98
C LYS A 30 8.33 -2.15 -4.88
N VAL A 31 8.26 -0.88 -5.28
CA VAL A 31 8.14 0.25 -4.34
C VAL A 31 6.72 0.24 -3.79
N LYS A 32 6.60 0.36 -2.46
CA LYS A 32 5.34 0.36 -1.74
C LYS A 32 5.21 1.62 -0.88
N LEU A 33 4.02 2.21 -0.92
CA LEU A 33 3.59 3.28 -0.04
C LEU A 33 2.83 2.66 1.13
N GLN A 34 3.30 2.88 2.36
CA GLN A 34 2.60 2.47 3.57
C GLN A 34 1.67 3.61 4.01
N LEU A 35 0.37 3.39 3.90
CA LEU A 35 -0.66 4.37 4.21
C LEU A 35 -1.46 3.97 5.45
N LEU A 36 -1.86 4.95 6.24
CA LEU A 36 -2.77 4.82 7.38
C LEU A 36 -4.12 5.47 7.04
N GLU A 37 -5.16 4.64 7.00
CA GLU A 37 -6.56 5.05 6.92
C GLU A 37 -7.20 4.94 8.31
N ILE A 38 -7.84 6.01 8.77
CA ILE A 38 -8.58 6.02 10.04
C ILE A 38 -10.06 5.94 9.68
N VAL A 39 -10.71 4.85 10.05
CA VAL A 39 -12.12 4.56 9.74
C VAL A 39 -12.94 4.58 11.01
N THR A 40 -13.93 5.47 11.08
CA THR A 40 -14.94 5.42 12.13
C THR A 40 -15.98 4.35 11.79
N LEU A 41 -16.10 3.35 12.64
CA LEU A 41 -17.04 2.25 12.48
C LEU A 41 -18.47 2.67 12.86
N ARG A 42 -19.48 1.90 12.42
CA ARG A 42 -20.90 2.19 12.70
C ARG A 42 -21.25 2.23 14.19
N ASN A 43 -20.47 1.55 15.03
CA ASN A 43 -20.60 1.56 16.48
C ASN A 43 -19.85 2.72 17.16
N GLY A 44 -19.27 3.64 16.40
CA GLY A 44 -18.52 4.80 16.91
C GLY A 44 -17.05 4.53 17.23
N GLU A 45 -16.60 3.27 17.17
CA GLU A 45 -15.20 2.91 17.38
C GLU A 45 -14.30 3.41 16.25
N ILE A 46 -13.04 3.69 16.58
CA ILE A 46 -12.02 4.11 15.59
C ILE A 46 -11.17 2.90 15.22
N LYS A 47 -11.15 2.56 13.93
CA LYS A 47 -10.28 1.54 13.36
C LYS A 47 -9.15 2.18 12.57
N ASN A 48 -7.91 1.86 12.95
CA ASN A 48 -6.72 2.19 12.17
C ASN A 48 -6.43 1.05 11.19
N GLU A 49 -6.49 1.33 9.90
CA GLU A 49 -6.14 0.39 8.84
C GLU A 49 -4.81 0.81 8.19
N LEU A 50 -3.81 -0.05 8.32
CA LEU A 50 -2.57 0.07 7.57
C LEU A 50 -2.72 -0.68 6.24
N MET A 51 -2.29 -0.03 5.16
CA MET A 51 -2.30 -0.62 3.83
C MET A 51 -1.02 -0.30 3.08
N ASP A 52 -0.56 -1.27 2.29
CA ASP A 52 0.59 -1.12 1.42
C ASP A 52 0.13 -1.04 -0.04
N ILE A 53 0.44 0.06 -0.71
CA ILE A 53 0.11 0.25 -2.12
C ILE A 53 1.39 0.18 -2.95
N SER A 54 1.47 -0.83 -3.84
CA SER A 54 2.59 -0.94 -4.77
C SER A 54 2.45 0.09 -5.89
N ILE A 55 3.53 0.84 -6.16
CA ILE A 55 3.58 1.84 -7.22
C ILE A 55 4.73 1.54 -8.21
N PRO A 56 4.61 1.98 -9.47
CA PRO A 56 5.74 2.01 -10.40
C PRO A 56 6.86 2.92 -9.90
N LYS A 57 8.12 2.56 -10.19
CA LYS A 57 9.32 3.28 -9.71
C LYS A 57 9.35 4.73 -10.19
N GLU A 58 8.86 4.99 -11.40
CA GLU A 58 8.76 6.33 -12.00
C GLU A 58 7.84 7.28 -11.22
N LYS A 59 6.88 6.75 -10.45
CA LYS A 59 5.96 7.56 -9.63
C LYS A 59 6.49 7.82 -8.22
N LEU A 60 7.64 7.26 -7.84
CA LEU A 60 8.21 7.41 -6.48
C LEU A 60 8.50 8.88 -6.11
N SER A 61 9.02 9.67 -7.05
CA SER A 61 9.32 11.09 -6.83
C SER A 61 8.10 11.91 -6.40
N LEU A 62 6.89 11.50 -6.79
CA LEU A 62 5.65 12.20 -6.47
C LEU A 62 5.26 12.15 -4.98
N TYR A 63 5.85 11.21 -4.22
CA TYR A 63 5.47 10.90 -2.85
C TYR A 63 6.58 11.09 -1.82
N LYS A 64 7.86 11.14 -2.23
CA LYS A 64 9.00 11.26 -1.32
C LYS A 64 8.87 12.44 -0.35
N ASP A 65 8.46 13.59 -0.84
CA ASP A 65 8.35 14.82 -0.03
C ASP A 65 7.01 14.93 0.72
N LYS A 66 6.15 13.91 0.63
CA LYS A 66 4.79 13.92 1.20
C LYS A 66 4.65 12.98 2.39
N ILE A 67 5.75 12.38 2.87
CA ILE A 67 5.76 11.55 4.06
C ILE A 67 5.23 12.35 5.25
N GLY A 68 4.30 11.78 6.01
CA GLY A 68 3.60 12.42 7.12
C GLY A 68 2.33 13.18 6.72
N THR A 69 2.05 13.37 5.43
CA THR A 69 0.87 14.10 4.95
C THR A 69 -0.21 13.16 4.40
N THR A 70 -1.43 13.67 4.24
CA THR A 70 -2.51 12.94 3.54
C THR A 70 -2.30 13.00 2.04
N VAL A 71 -2.15 11.84 1.41
CA VAL A 71 -1.96 11.71 -0.04
C VAL A 71 -3.16 11.03 -0.69
N GLN A 72 -3.37 11.28 -1.97
CA GLN A 72 -4.34 10.58 -2.81
C GLN A 72 -3.58 9.75 -3.83
N VAL A 73 -3.81 8.44 -3.82
CA VAL A 73 -3.13 7.46 -4.68
C VAL A 73 -4.17 6.82 -5.59
N GLU A 74 -3.92 6.81 -6.89
CA GLU A 74 -4.73 6.06 -7.85
C GLU A 74 -4.45 4.56 -7.72
N VAL A 75 -5.50 3.76 -7.58
CA VAL A 75 -5.44 2.32 -7.28
C VAL A 75 -6.37 1.52 -8.17
N GLY A 76 -5.99 0.25 -8.41
CA GLY A 76 -6.90 -0.81 -8.84
C GLY A 76 -7.24 -1.71 -7.66
N VAL A 77 -8.45 -2.27 -7.63
CA VAL A 77 -8.86 -3.22 -6.59
C VAL A 77 -8.49 -4.63 -7.02
N ILE A 78 -7.72 -5.32 -6.19
CA ILE A 78 -7.40 -6.75 -6.32
C ILE A 78 -7.96 -7.42 -5.06
N GLY A 79 -8.68 -8.53 -5.21
CA GLY A 79 -9.64 -9.08 -4.24
C GLY A 79 -9.23 -9.08 -2.75
N LYS A 80 -10.24 -9.02 -1.87
CA LYS A 80 -10.05 -8.99 -0.40
C LYS A 80 -10.24 -10.39 0.20
N CYS A 81 -9.28 -10.84 1.00
CA CYS A 81 -9.43 -12.02 1.87
C CYS A 81 -9.77 -11.57 3.30
N SER A 82 -10.62 -12.33 3.99
CA SER A 82 -10.93 -12.11 5.42
C SER A 82 -10.69 -13.40 6.18
N TYR A 83 -10.08 -13.31 7.35
CA TYR A 83 -9.77 -14.45 8.22
C TYR A 83 -10.53 -14.29 9.55
N TYR A 84 -10.97 -15.40 10.13
CA TYR A 84 -11.50 -15.46 11.49
C TYR A 84 -10.60 -16.38 12.32
N GLY A 85 -10.28 -15.97 13.55
CA GLY A 85 -9.59 -16.82 14.51
C GLY A 85 -10.56 -17.82 15.12
N ILE A 86 -10.07 -19.03 15.39
CA ILE A 86 -10.76 -20.07 16.17
C ILE A 86 -10.05 -20.20 17.51
#